data_AF-A0A428UV02-F1
#
_entry.id   AF-A0A428UV02-F1
#
_cell.length_a   1.000
_cell.length_b   1.000
_cell.length_c   1.000
_cell.angle_alpha   90.00
_cell.angle_beta   90.00
_cell.angle_gamma   90.00
#
_symmetry.space_group_name_H-M   'P 1'
#
loop_
_entity.id
_entity.type
_entity.pdbx_description
1 polymer ?
#
loop_
_entity_poly.entity_id
_entity_poly.type
_entity_poly.pdbx_seq_one_letter_code
_entity_poly.pdbx_strand_id
1 'polypeptide(L)'
;MSRELQELRNQRDEDPPSSRTESTADSGPSTIEDDGQDDFSLSIPAVSLNGVLIESSVAAEAFKTFAEVFRPQLPVIGSLSADDTYQSQPFLFWTIVIIIACHLPGQQYTELLQLLQAPYTTMLHQQILDAPLPLYKIQALLLLCHWPLPCETQTRDPSWLYCGVLIQAARFMSLDRQQTVPSLRSLGVASGSIRARINTWLGCFCVSTSLSLHLGLPPPIDSDLDFGSIHSFLRRQTAPPTFAMQVRVQLIVAKFTSLLNHDMGEGASSSFIRLLDTELDALRAEVSPEDEQMRAVELGILGAKMHLYALVITKDSNNSSSRQIMLRTARDVALRIIHISTLAMRNAPPDDQELIRKQRCLPKNHYRCLAFATIFLLKFFHRRGSDAPEERQAVANHISMAQNLFKACATEPRDEYNRTARVFEVLGRESPKSIEPDTLRLTHRMGVSIVFDAVSNASEARGKPVEIRENETIQDEGGPEESRVHERLLNQPEVEMDQADTSSEFLRGFWSDPYMNLLSFDPTPLESEYQDSWPSF
;
A
#
# COMPACT_ATOMS: atom_id res chain seq x y z
N MET A 1 50.83 16.69 3.71
CA MET A 1 49.95 15.65 3.13
C MET A 1 50.64 14.68 2.14
N SER A 2 51.83 14.96 1.60
CA SER A 2 52.55 14.00 0.72
C SER A 2 53.66 13.20 1.40
N ARG A 3 53.99 13.50 2.67
CA ARG A 3 55.04 12.81 3.44
C ARG A 3 54.51 11.65 4.29
N GLU A 4 53.36 11.83 4.94
CA GLU A 4 52.68 10.79 5.74
C GLU A 4 52.18 9.60 4.89
N LEU A 5 51.78 9.86 3.63
CA LEU A 5 51.38 8.80 2.69
C LEU A 5 52.56 7.94 2.21
N GLN A 6 53.78 8.46 2.27
CA GLN A 6 54.99 7.71 1.88
C GLN A 6 55.51 6.85 3.05
N GLU A 7 55.35 7.32 4.29
CA GLU A 7 55.75 6.59 5.51
C GLU A 7 54.85 5.37 5.77
N LEU A 8 53.54 5.46 5.48
CA LEU A 8 52.62 4.31 5.56
C LEU A 8 52.84 3.27 4.46
N ARG A 9 53.50 3.65 3.36
CA ARG A 9 53.82 2.72 2.25
C ARG A 9 55.10 1.94 2.52
N ASN A 10 56.09 2.57 3.16
CA ASN A 10 57.34 1.93 3.53
C ASN A 10 57.23 1.01 4.76
N GLN A 11 56.21 1.17 5.61
CA GLN A 11 55.94 0.23 6.71
C GLN A 11 55.29 -1.09 6.26
N ARG A 12 54.90 -1.20 4.98
CA ARG A 12 54.24 -2.39 4.44
C ARG A 12 55.22 -3.42 3.85
N ASP A 13 56.49 -3.05 3.66
CA ASP A 13 57.48 -3.87 2.95
C ASP A 13 58.55 -4.51 3.86
N GLU A 14 58.47 -4.38 5.19
CA GLU A 14 59.42 -4.99 6.14
C GLU A 14 58.75 -5.93 7.16
N ASP A 15 58.27 -7.10 6.72
CA ASP A 15 58.12 -8.27 7.61
C ASP A 15 58.30 -9.60 6.82
N PRO A 16 59.14 -10.55 7.29
CA PRO A 16 59.47 -11.80 6.58
C PRO A 16 58.49 -12.96 6.88
N PRO A 17 58.50 -14.07 6.09
CA PRO A 17 57.41 -15.03 6.09
C PRO A 17 57.56 -16.08 7.20
N SER A 18 56.68 -16.04 8.20
CA SER A 18 56.47 -17.17 9.12
C SER A 18 55.24 -17.97 8.69
N SER A 19 55.49 -19.19 8.24
CA SER A 19 54.51 -20.23 7.96
C SER A 19 53.77 -20.65 9.23
N ARG A 20 52.50 -20.28 9.33
CA ARG A 20 51.50 -20.99 10.12
C ARG A 20 50.25 -21.15 9.28
N THR A 21 49.99 -22.39 8.90
CA THR A 21 48.73 -22.87 8.34
C THR A 21 47.62 -22.68 9.36
N GLU A 22 46.96 -21.53 9.30
CA GLU A 22 45.60 -21.38 9.79
C GLU A 22 44.68 -21.44 8.58
N SER A 23 43.97 -22.56 8.52
CA SER A 23 42.86 -22.84 7.62
C SER A 23 41.85 -21.68 7.67
N THR A 24 41.97 -20.73 6.75
CA THR A 24 40.85 -19.85 6.40
C THR A 24 39.79 -20.74 5.78
N ALA A 25 38.82 -21.13 6.59
CA ALA A 25 37.55 -21.63 6.11
C ALA A 25 36.98 -20.53 5.21
N ASP A 26 37.12 -20.75 3.91
CA ASP A 26 36.40 -20.08 2.85
C ASP A 26 34.92 -20.27 3.15
N SER A 27 34.37 -19.32 3.92
CA SER A 27 32.95 -19.26 4.21
C SER A 27 32.34 -18.75 2.91
N GLY A 28 32.08 -19.68 2.00
CA GLY A 28 31.23 -19.46 0.85
C GLY A 28 29.91 -18.82 1.29
N PRO A 29 29.14 -18.21 0.37
CA PRO A 29 27.87 -17.61 0.72
C PRO A 29 27.02 -18.68 1.39
N SER A 30 26.79 -18.52 2.70
CA SER A 30 25.92 -19.38 3.47
C SER A 30 24.61 -19.48 2.71
N THR A 31 24.27 -20.70 2.30
CA THR A 31 23.02 -21.05 1.62
C THR A 31 21.86 -20.34 2.32
N ILE A 32 21.14 -19.52 1.55
CA ILE A 32 19.99 -18.73 2.00
C ILE A 32 18.78 -19.69 2.04
N GLU A 33 18.86 -20.70 2.90
CA GLU A 33 17.82 -21.71 3.07
C GLU A 33 16.97 -21.33 4.27
N ASP A 34 15.89 -20.62 3.99
CA ASP A 34 14.69 -20.58 4.82
C ASP A 34 13.71 -21.60 4.21
N ASP A 35 14.18 -22.85 4.07
CA ASP A 35 13.51 -23.94 3.34
C ASP A 35 12.82 -24.89 4.32
N GLY A 36 12.18 -24.32 5.34
CA GLY A 36 11.24 -25.08 6.16
C GLY A 36 10.12 -25.64 5.27
N GLN A 37 9.61 -26.82 5.58
CA GLN A 37 8.41 -27.29 4.89
C GLN A 37 7.19 -26.64 5.53
N ASP A 38 6.26 -26.17 4.70
CA ASP A 38 4.98 -25.67 5.19
C ASP A 38 4.21 -26.80 5.92
N ASP A 39 3.68 -26.50 7.10
CA ASP A 39 2.80 -27.37 7.88
C ASP A 39 1.51 -26.62 8.24
N PHE A 40 0.40 -27.02 7.65
CA PHE A 40 -0.89 -26.37 7.89
C PHE A 40 -1.72 -27.08 8.96
N SER A 41 -1.19 -28.12 9.60
CA SER A 41 -1.90 -28.82 10.66
C SER A 41 -1.93 -28.01 11.96
N LEU A 42 -3.00 -28.19 12.72
CA LEU A 42 -3.24 -27.54 14.01
C LEU A 42 -3.48 -28.65 15.04
N SER A 43 -2.76 -28.59 16.17
CA SER A 43 -2.80 -29.62 17.21
C SER A 43 -4.09 -29.59 18.03
N ILE A 44 -4.80 -28.46 17.99
CA ILE A 44 -6.04 -28.19 18.73
C ILE A 44 -7.26 -28.31 17.79
N PRO A 45 -8.47 -28.62 18.30
CA PRO A 45 -9.66 -28.79 17.47
C PRO A 45 -10.25 -27.47 16.96
N ALA A 46 -10.03 -26.38 17.68
CA ALA A 46 -10.51 -25.05 17.33
C ALA A 46 -9.56 -23.97 17.85
N VAL A 47 -9.49 -22.85 17.12
CA VAL A 47 -8.75 -21.63 17.46
C VAL A 47 -9.74 -20.54 17.89
N SER A 48 -9.32 -19.60 18.74
CA SER A 48 -10.21 -18.56 19.27
C SER A 48 -9.66 -17.14 19.18
N LEU A 49 -10.51 -16.17 18.82
CA LEU A 49 -10.20 -14.73 18.85
C LEU A 49 -11.32 -13.98 19.57
N ASN A 50 -11.02 -13.38 20.73
CA ASN A 50 -11.96 -12.63 21.56
C ASN A 50 -13.33 -13.32 21.75
N GLY A 51 -13.31 -14.63 22.02
CA GLY A 51 -14.51 -15.45 22.26
C GLY A 51 -15.17 -16.04 21.00
N VAL A 52 -14.72 -15.67 19.80
CA VAL A 52 -15.14 -16.34 18.55
C VAL A 52 -14.29 -17.60 18.34
N LEU A 53 -14.93 -18.74 18.16
CA LEU A 53 -14.30 -20.04 17.92
C LEU A 53 -14.41 -20.43 16.45
N ILE A 54 -13.31 -20.90 15.86
CA ILE A 54 -13.26 -21.40 14.49
C ILE A 54 -12.60 -22.77 14.48
N GLU A 55 -13.15 -23.68 13.69
CA GLU A 55 -12.60 -25.02 13.51
C GLU A 55 -11.21 -24.97 12.88
N SER A 56 -10.31 -25.83 13.36
CA SER A 56 -8.94 -25.90 12.85
C SER A 56 -8.84 -26.27 11.37
N SER A 57 -9.83 -26.99 10.84
CA SER A 57 -9.96 -27.30 9.41
C SER A 57 -10.04 -26.03 8.56
N VAL A 58 -10.85 -25.05 8.99
CA VAL A 58 -11.06 -23.77 8.30
C VAL A 58 -9.78 -22.93 8.33
N ALA A 59 -9.10 -22.89 9.47
CA ALA A 59 -7.83 -22.19 9.59
C ALA A 59 -6.72 -22.84 8.74
N ALA A 60 -6.63 -24.18 8.73
CA ALA A 60 -5.69 -24.92 7.89
C ALA A 60 -5.92 -24.65 6.39
N GLU A 61 -7.18 -24.63 5.94
CA GLU A 61 -7.53 -24.30 4.56
C GLU A 61 -7.15 -22.85 4.19
N ALA A 62 -7.32 -21.91 5.12
CA ALA A 62 -6.91 -20.53 4.92
C ALA A 62 -5.38 -20.42 4.75
N PHE A 63 -4.60 -21.10 5.59
CA PHE A 63 -3.15 -21.14 5.47
C PHE A 63 -2.67 -21.77 4.17
N LYS A 64 -3.29 -22.89 3.76
CA LYS A 64 -3.00 -23.53 2.48
C LYS A 64 -3.28 -22.58 1.31
N THR A 65 -4.45 -21.95 1.31
CA THR A 65 -4.82 -20.99 0.25
C THR A 65 -3.89 -19.79 0.24
N PHE A 66 -3.48 -19.29 1.41
CA PHE A 66 -2.52 -18.20 1.52
C PHE A 66 -1.18 -18.57 0.88
N ALA A 67 -0.64 -19.74 1.21
CA ALA A 67 0.65 -20.22 0.70
C ALA A 67 0.63 -20.42 -0.83
N GLU A 68 -0.49 -20.90 -1.37
CA GLU A 68 -0.66 -21.19 -2.81
C GLU A 68 -0.94 -19.93 -3.65
N VAL A 69 -1.78 -19.00 -3.14
CA VAL A 69 -2.33 -17.90 -3.96
C VAL A 69 -1.77 -16.54 -3.57
N PHE A 70 -1.63 -16.24 -2.28
CA PHE A 70 -1.29 -14.90 -1.79
C PHE A 70 0.23 -14.72 -1.63
N ARG A 71 0.91 -15.69 -1.00
CA ARG A 71 2.38 -15.66 -0.79
C ARG A 71 3.18 -15.42 -2.09
N PRO A 72 2.85 -16.02 -3.25
CA PRO A 72 3.59 -15.74 -4.49
C PRO A 72 3.47 -14.30 -5.01
N GLN A 73 2.40 -13.59 -4.64
CA GLN A 73 2.17 -12.19 -5.04
C GLN A 73 2.93 -11.21 -4.14
N LEU A 74 3.12 -11.55 -2.86
CA LEU A 74 3.89 -10.77 -1.90
C LEU A 74 4.74 -11.71 -0.99
N PRO A 75 5.93 -12.14 -1.45
CA PRO A 75 6.72 -13.21 -0.83
C PRO A 75 7.58 -12.71 0.34
N VAL A 76 6.92 -12.07 1.32
CA VAL A 76 7.54 -11.49 2.52
C VAL A 76 7.56 -12.45 3.70
N ILE A 77 6.74 -13.50 3.65
CA ILE A 77 6.66 -14.58 4.62
C ILE A 77 7.28 -15.84 3.99
N GLY A 78 8.13 -16.51 4.76
CA GLY A 78 8.77 -17.76 4.37
C GLY A 78 7.85 -18.96 4.55
N SER A 79 8.42 -20.06 5.04
CA SER A 79 7.66 -21.27 5.37
C SER A 79 6.79 -21.06 6.61
N LEU A 80 5.61 -21.65 6.61
CA LEU A 80 4.59 -21.44 7.65
C LEU A 80 4.20 -22.74 8.35
N SER A 81 4.15 -22.69 9.67
CA SER A 81 3.49 -23.68 10.53
C SER A 81 2.24 -23.05 11.13
N ALA A 82 1.06 -23.59 10.85
CA ALA A 82 -0.20 -23.02 11.34
C ALA A 82 -0.27 -23.05 12.88
N ASP A 83 0.16 -24.17 13.49
CA ASP A 83 0.22 -24.33 14.94
C ASP A 83 1.21 -23.35 15.58
N ASP A 84 2.45 -23.25 15.07
CA ASP A 84 3.46 -22.34 15.61
C ASP A 84 3.06 -20.87 15.42
N THR A 85 2.46 -20.53 14.28
CA THR A 85 1.99 -19.17 14.00
C THR A 85 0.86 -18.81 14.96
N TYR A 86 -0.06 -19.73 15.26
CA TYR A 86 -1.12 -19.48 16.24
C TYR A 86 -0.57 -19.24 17.65
N GLN A 87 0.40 -20.05 18.09
CA GLN A 87 0.96 -19.97 19.46
C GLN A 87 1.91 -18.78 19.64
N SER A 88 2.79 -18.53 18.66
CA SER A 88 3.89 -17.58 18.80
C SER A 88 3.67 -16.25 18.08
N GLN A 89 2.79 -16.22 17.07
CA GLN A 89 2.57 -15.07 16.18
C GLN A 89 1.06 -14.84 15.92
N PRO A 90 0.21 -14.77 16.96
CA PRO A 90 -1.25 -14.78 16.81
C PRO A 90 -1.78 -13.65 15.93
N PHE A 91 -1.14 -12.47 15.96
CA PHE A 91 -1.52 -11.37 15.08
C PHE A 91 -1.35 -11.72 13.60
N LEU A 92 -0.24 -12.37 13.22
CA LEU A 92 -0.03 -12.82 11.84
C LEU A 92 -1.01 -13.94 11.46
N PHE A 93 -1.23 -14.90 12.36
CA PHE A 93 -2.19 -16.00 12.16
C PHE A 93 -3.58 -15.47 11.79
N TRP A 94 -4.14 -14.59 12.62
CA TRP A 94 -5.46 -14.05 12.41
C TRP A 94 -5.53 -13.08 11.21
N THR A 95 -4.41 -12.43 10.88
CA THR A 95 -4.30 -11.61 9.66
C THR A 95 -4.42 -12.45 8.39
N ILE A 96 -3.79 -13.63 8.36
CA ILE A 96 -3.93 -14.56 7.24
C ILE A 96 -5.40 -15.01 7.12
N VAL A 97 -6.00 -15.46 8.23
CA VAL A 97 -7.39 -15.96 8.23
C VAL A 97 -8.39 -14.88 7.78
N ILE A 98 -8.29 -13.65 8.29
CA ILE A 98 -9.22 -12.58 7.91
C ILE A 98 -9.06 -12.14 6.45
N ILE A 99 -7.83 -12.11 5.91
CA ILE A 99 -7.60 -11.79 4.49
C ILE A 99 -8.27 -12.83 3.61
N ILE A 100 -8.12 -14.12 3.94
CA ILE A 100 -8.79 -15.19 3.21
C ILE A 100 -10.32 -15.02 3.26
N ALA A 101 -10.88 -14.73 4.44
CA ALA A 101 -12.32 -14.49 4.60
C ALA A 101 -12.83 -13.29 3.78
N CYS A 102 -12.02 -12.23 3.62
CA CYS A 102 -12.37 -11.05 2.83
C CYS A 102 -12.42 -11.33 1.32
N HIS A 103 -11.49 -12.15 0.82
CA HIS A 103 -11.25 -12.27 -0.62
C HIS A 103 -11.96 -13.46 -1.25
N LEU A 104 -12.15 -14.57 -0.52
CA LEU A 104 -12.78 -15.75 -1.12
C LEU A 104 -14.31 -15.63 -1.18
N PRO A 105 -14.93 -15.91 -2.34
CA PRO A 105 -16.38 -15.93 -2.45
C PRO A 105 -16.98 -17.17 -1.79
N GLY A 106 -18.20 -17.05 -1.27
CA GLY A 106 -18.96 -18.16 -0.71
C GLY A 106 -19.58 -17.83 0.65
N GLN A 107 -20.69 -18.49 0.98
CA GLN A 107 -21.42 -18.26 2.22
C GLN A 107 -20.54 -18.50 3.45
N GLN A 108 -19.72 -19.57 3.44
CA GLN A 108 -18.82 -19.91 4.54
C GLN A 108 -17.82 -18.78 4.89
N TYR A 109 -17.22 -18.13 3.89
CA TYR A 109 -16.25 -17.06 4.12
C TYR A 109 -16.94 -15.74 4.48
N THR A 110 -18.16 -15.52 3.98
CA THR A 110 -18.99 -14.37 4.33
C THR A 110 -19.37 -14.43 5.82
N GLU A 111 -19.85 -15.58 6.28
CA GLU A 111 -20.16 -15.82 7.70
C GLU A 111 -18.90 -15.71 8.58
N LEU A 112 -17.78 -16.27 8.13
CA LEU A 112 -16.50 -16.16 8.81
C LEU A 112 -16.04 -14.71 8.98
N LEU A 113 -16.18 -13.90 7.92
CA LEU A 113 -15.85 -12.46 7.96
C LEU A 113 -16.76 -11.72 8.96
N GLN A 114 -18.06 -11.95 8.91
CA GLN A 114 -19.02 -11.32 9.83
C GLN A 114 -18.69 -11.62 11.30
N LEU A 115 -18.25 -12.85 11.60
CA LEU A 115 -17.85 -13.24 12.95
C LEU A 115 -16.51 -12.62 13.36
N LEU A 116 -15.54 -12.56 12.45
CA LEU A 116 -14.17 -12.15 12.79
C LEU A 116 -13.87 -10.66 12.69
N GLN A 117 -14.64 -9.88 11.91
CA GLN A 117 -14.29 -8.50 11.57
C GLN A 117 -14.07 -7.62 12.81
N ALA A 118 -15.02 -7.61 13.76
CA ALA A 118 -14.91 -6.79 14.97
C ALA A 118 -13.84 -7.29 15.96
N PRO A 119 -13.76 -8.59 16.29
CA PRO A 119 -12.65 -9.16 17.07
C PRO A 119 -11.27 -8.85 16.51
N TYR A 120 -11.09 -9.03 15.20
CA TYR A 120 -9.83 -8.76 14.52
C TYR A 120 -9.47 -7.28 14.52
N THR A 121 -10.43 -6.40 14.22
CA THR A 121 -10.21 -4.94 14.24
C THR A 121 -9.78 -4.47 15.62
N THR A 122 -10.36 -5.03 16.69
CA THR A 122 -9.96 -4.74 18.07
C THR A 122 -8.51 -5.16 18.33
N MET A 123 -8.14 -6.39 17.96
CA MET A 123 -6.76 -6.87 18.07
C MET A 123 -5.81 -5.99 17.25
N LEU A 124 -6.17 -5.66 16.01
CA LEU A 124 -5.37 -4.80 15.14
C LEU A 124 -5.06 -3.47 15.81
N HIS A 125 -6.06 -2.74 16.30
CA HIS A 125 -5.85 -1.45 16.95
C HIS A 125 -4.98 -1.52 18.21
N GLN A 126 -5.07 -2.63 18.96
CA GLN A 126 -4.21 -2.87 20.13
C GLN A 126 -2.76 -3.17 19.73
N GLN A 127 -2.55 -3.93 18.64
CA GLN A 127 -1.24 -4.47 18.27
C GLN A 127 -0.37 -3.49 17.49
N ILE A 128 -0.95 -2.58 16.69
CA ILE A 128 -0.19 -1.76 15.74
C ILE A 128 0.62 -0.62 16.36
N LEU A 129 0.30 -0.21 17.60
CA LEU A 129 1.06 0.80 18.34
C LEU A 129 1.81 0.22 19.55
N ASP A 130 1.77 -1.11 19.72
CA ASP A 130 2.49 -1.83 20.78
C ASP A 130 3.97 -2.02 20.40
N ALA A 131 4.76 -0.96 20.62
CA ALA A 131 6.17 -0.91 20.25
C ALA A 131 7.08 -1.66 21.25
N PRO A 132 8.15 -2.34 20.79
CA PRO A 132 8.59 -2.44 19.41
C PRO A 132 7.77 -3.46 18.60
N LEU A 133 7.49 -3.16 17.31
CA LEU A 133 6.82 -4.11 16.43
C LEU A 133 7.82 -5.15 15.89
N PRO A 134 7.67 -6.45 16.23
CA PRO A 134 8.50 -7.51 15.68
C PRO A 134 8.20 -7.76 14.20
N LEU A 135 9.11 -8.48 13.53
CA LEU A 135 9.06 -8.72 12.08
C LEU A 135 7.70 -9.27 11.61
N TYR A 136 7.11 -10.23 12.32
CA TYR A 136 5.82 -10.82 11.95
C TYR A 136 4.66 -9.81 12.03
N LYS A 137 4.69 -8.84 12.96
CA LYS A 137 3.68 -7.77 13.03
C LYS A 137 3.83 -6.81 11.85
N ILE A 138 5.07 -6.50 11.45
CA ILE A 138 5.36 -5.69 10.26
C ILE A 138 4.87 -6.41 8.99
N GLN A 139 5.16 -7.71 8.86
CA GLN A 139 4.69 -8.54 7.75
C GLN A 139 3.16 -8.59 7.69
N ALA A 140 2.49 -8.78 8.83
CA ALA A 140 1.02 -8.76 8.91
C ALA A 140 0.44 -7.40 8.48
N LEU A 141 0.99 -6.29 8.97
CA LEU A 141 0.60 -4.94 8.53
C LEU A 141 0.81 -4.72 7.03
N LEU A 142 1.90 -5.26 6.49
CA LEU A 142 2.22 -5.16 5.08
C LEU A 142 1.21 -5.97 4.22
N LEU A 143 0.79 -7.16 4.67
CA LEU A 143 -0.30 -7.91 4.04
C LEU A 143 -1.59 -7.10 4.01
N LEU A 144 -1.98 -6.46 5.13
CA LEU A 144 -3.17 -5.61 5.19
C LEU A 144 -3.09 -4.39 4.27
N CYS A 145 -1.90 -3.83 4.03
CA CYS A 145 -1.75 -2.74 3.07
C CYS A 145 -1.94 -3.21 1.62
N HIS A 146 -1.63 -4.48 1.34
CA HIS A 146 -1.75 -5.07 0.00
C HIS A 146 -3.15 -5.65 -0.26
N TRP A 147 -3.75 -6.23 0.78
CA TRP A 147 -5.10 -6.81 0.84
C TRP A 147 -5.85 -6.25 2.06
N PRO A 148 -6.36 -5.01 1.98
CA PRO A 148 -7.00 -4.36 3.12
C PRO A 148 -8.38 -4.93 3.40
N LEU A 149 -8.82 -4.74 4.64
CA LEU A 149 -10.18 -5.05 5.06
C LEU A 149 -11.20 -4.22 4.26
N PRO A 150 -12.41 -4.74 4.02
CA PRO A 150 -13.48 -3.99 3.38
C PRO A 150 -13.77 -2.68 4.13
N CYS A 151 -13.87 -1.58 3.39
CA CYS A 151 -14.22 -0.28 3.96
C CYS A 151 -15.54 0.26 3.38
N GLU A 152 -16.35 0.90 4.21
CA GLU A 152 -17.63 1.47 3.79
C GLU A 152 -17.49 2.61 2.79
N THR A 153 -16.35 3.31 2.79
CA THR A 153 -16.00 4.38 1.85
C THR A 153 -14.48 4.41 1.67
N GLN A 154 -13.99 4.71 0.47
CA GLN A 154 -12.55 4.75 0.21
C GLN A 154 -11.82 5.84 1.02
N THR A 155 -12.53 6.88 1.46
CA THR A 155 -12.00 7.91 2.37
C THR A 155 -11.73 7.39 3.78
N ARG A 156 -12.38 6.30 4.19
CA ARG A 156 -12.16 5.61 5.47
C ARG A 156 -11.14 4.46 5.35
N ASP A 157 -10.48 4.25 4.21
CA ASP A 157 -9.45 3.22 4.06
C ASP A 157 -8.18 3.59 4.87
N PRO A 158 -7.82 2.84 5.93
CA PRO A 158 -6.69 3.16 6.79
C PRO A 158 -5.33 2.71 6.23
N SER A 159 -5.28 2.10 5.04
CA SER A 159 -4.05 1.51 4.47
C SER A 159 -2.87 2.48 4.44
N TRP A 160 -3.12 3.78 4.17
CA TRP A 160 -2.05 4.78 4.15
C TRP A 160 -1.45 5.03 5.54
N LEU A 161 -2.28 5.02 6.59
CA LEU A 161 -1.81 5.16 7.97
C LEU A 161 -1.00 3.93 8.40
N TYR A 162 -1.47 2.74 8.02
CA TYR A 162 -0.73 1.49 8.25
C TYR A 162 0.61 1.49 7.52
N CYS A 163 0.69 2.03 6.30
CA CYS A 163 1.96 2.25 5.61
C CYS A 163 2.93 3.16 6.38
N GLY A 164 2.45 4.24 7.00
CA GLY A 164 3.28 5.09 7.85
C GLY A 164 3.87 4.32 9.03
N VAL A 165 3.03 3.58 9.77
CA VAL A 165 3.45 2.78 10.92
C VAL A 165 4.45 1.69 10.49
N LEU A 166 4.15 0.94 9.42
CA LEU A 166 5.00 -0.17 8.99
C LEU A 166 6.39 0.29 8.55
N ILE A 167 6.51 1.42 7.84
CA ILE A 167 7.81 1.94 7.37
C ILE A 167 8.65 2.36 8.56
N GLN A 168 8.06 3.08 9.51
CA GLN A 168 8.77 3.54 10.70
C GLN A 168 9.18 2.36 11.59
N ALA A 169 8.33 1.36 11.74
CA ALA A 169 8.68 0.12 12.44
C ALA A 169 9.79 -0.67 11.72
N ALA A 170 9.75 -0.76 10.39
CA ALA A 170 10.80 -1.42 9.60
C ALA A 170 12.16 -0.73 9.75
N ARG A 171 12.19 0.61 9.73
CA ARG A 171 13.42 1.40 9.99
C ARG A 171 13.89 1.27 11.43
N PHE A 172 12.98 1.24 12.40
CA PHE A 172 13.32 0.98 13.81
C PHE A 172 13.99 -0.39 13.97
N MET A 173 13.50 -1.40 13.26
CA MET A 173 14.08 -2.75 13.17
C MET A 173 15.29 -2.84 12.20
N SER A 174 15.73 -1.69 11.67
CA SER A 174 16.87 -1.55 10.76
C SER A 174 16.81 -2.52 9.57
N LEU A 175 15.62 -2.72 9.00
CA LEU A 175 15.42 -3.57 7.82
C LEU A 175 15.96 -2.92 6.53
N ASP A 176 16.08 -1.60 6.53
CA ASP A 176 16.62 -0.76 5.45
C ASP A 176 18.15 -0.82 5.34
N ARG A 177 18.84 -1.26 6.40
CA ARG A 177 20.30 -1.26 6.46
C ARG A 177 20.91 -2.48 5.80
N GLN A 178 21.94 -2.26 4.99
CA GLN A 178 22.64 -3.33 4.27
C GLN A 178 23.51 -4.22 5.18
N GLN A 179 24.00 -3.68 6.29
CA GLN A 179 24.85 -4.38 7.24
C GLN A 179 24.03 -5.33 8.12
N THR A 180 24.59 -6.48 8.48
CA THR A 180 24.01 -7.36 9.49
C THR A 180 24.00 -6.63 10.83
N VAL A 181 22.84 -6.11 11.19
CA VAL A 181 22.63 -5.50 12.51
C VAL A 181 22.97 -6.55 13.56
N PRO A 182 23.81 -6.22 14.58
CA PRO A 182 24.02 -7.13 15.69
C PRO A 182 22.68 -7.53 16.30
N SER A 183 22.64 -8.73 16.87
CA SER A 183 21.45 -9.32 17.47
C SER A 183 20.54 -8.28 18.16
N LEU A 184 19.32 -8.11 17.64
CA LEU A 184 18.27 -7.26 18.23
C LEU A 184 17.78 -7.78 19.60
N ARG A 185 18.48 -8.75 20.21
CA ARG A 185 18.30 -9.17 21.61
C ARG A 185 18.30 -7.98 22.59
N SER A 186 19.07 -6.91 22.32
CA SER A 186 19.02 -5.70 23.15
C SER A 186 17.66 -4.99 23.12
N LEU A 187 16.88 -5.18 22.06
CA LEU A 187 15.49 -4.72 21.92
C LEU A 187 14.46 -5.77 22.35
N GLY A 188 14.91 -6.97 22.76
CA GLY A 188 14.01 -8.07 23.16
C GLY A 188 13.25 -8.74 22.01
N VAL A 189 13.66 -8.53 20.75
CA VAL A 189 12.92 -9.01 19.56
C VAL A 189 13.75 -9.98 18.73
N ALA A 190 13.12 -11.06 18.26
CA ALA A 190 13.72 -11.98 17.30
C ALA A 190 13.99 -11.29 15.96
N SER A 191 15.20 -11.45 15.42
CA SER A 191 15.60 -10.78 14.18
C SER A 191 14.91 -11.33 12.93
N GLY A 192 14.48 -12.60 12.95
CA GLY A 192 14.05 -13.33 11.76
C GLY A 192 15.21 -13.68 10.82
N SER A 193 14.92 -14.43 9.75
CA SER A 193 15.90 -14.81 8.73
C SER A 193 16.33 -13.60 7.90
N ILE A 194 17.57 -13.62 7.38
CA ILE A 194 18.05 -12.53 6.51
C ILE A 194 17.16 -12.34 5.28
N ARG A 195 16.65 -13.46 4.72
CA ARG A 195 15.71 -13.47 3.60
C ARG A 195 14.39 -12.79 3.96
N ALA A 196 13.78 -13.17 5.08
CA ALA A 196 12.52 -12.57 5.54
C ALA A 196 12.67 -11.06 5.77
N ARG A 197 13.78 -10.63 6.37
CA ARG A 197 14.08 -9.20 6.58
C ARG A 197 14.20 -8.43 5.27
N ILE A 198 15.01 -8.94 4.34
CA ILE A 198 15.21 -8.32 3.02
C ILE A 198 13.90 -8.24 2.26
N ASN A 199 13.18 -9.36 2.12
CA ASN A 199 11.93 -9.40 1.39
C ASN A 199 10.87 -8.51 2.03
N THR A 200 10.83 -8.43 3.36
CA THR A 200 9.92 -7.51 4.06
C THR A 200 10.25 -6.05 3.73
N TRP A 201 11.52 -5.63 3.73
CA TRP A 201 11.88 -4.25 3.34
C TRP A 201 11.55 -3.94 1.89
N LEU A 202 11.86 -4.86 0.96
CA LEU A 202 11.48 -4.75 -0.45
C LEU A 202 9.96 -4.65 -0.62
N GLY A 203 9.20 -5.40 0.19
CA GLY A 203 7.75 -5.33 0.25
C GLY A 203 7.24 -3.99 0.78
N CYS A 204 7.84 -3.46 1.86
CA CYS A 204 7.54 -2.13 2.39
C CYS A 204 7.69 -1.07 1.29
N PHE A 205 8.81 -1.10 0.56
CA PHE A 205 9.05 -0.20 -0.57
C PHE A 205 8.02 -0.36 -1.69
N CYS A 206 7.81 -1.60 -2.15
CA CYS A 206 6.92 -1.88 -3.27
C CYS A 206 5.46 -1.47 -2.98
N VAL A 207 4.93 -1.88 -1.83
CA VAL A 207 3.54 -1.61 -1.43
C VAL A 207 3.32 -0.12 -1.16
N SER A 208 4.25 0.53 -0.43
CA SER A 208 4.09 1.96 -0.10
C SER A 208 4.20 2.87 -1.33
N THR A 209 5.11 2.58 -2.25
CA THR A 209 5.25 3.34 -3.51
C THR A 209 4.01 3.17 -4.38
N SER A 210 3.50 1.93 -4.51
CA SER A 210 2.30 1.68 -5.28
C SER A 210 1.06 2.33 -4.66
N LEU A 211 0.93 2.29 -3.33
CA LEU A 211 -0.18 2.94 -2.62
C LEU A 211 -0.11 4.47 -2.73
N SER A 212 1.08 5.07 -2.55
CA SER A 212 1.23 6.53 -2.69
C SER A 212 0.85 6.99 -4.08
N LEU A 213 1.25 6.24 -5.12
CA LEU A 213 0.90 6.52 -6.51
C LEU A 213 -0.63 6.54 -6.71
N HIS A 214 -1.34 5.55 -6.18
CA HIS A 214 -2.80 5.48 -6.26
C HIS A 214 -3.54 6.51 -5.41
N LEU A 215 -2.89 7.11 -4.42
CA LEU A 215 -3.44 8.20 -3.60
C LEU A 215 -3.04 9.60 -4.12
N GLY A 216 -2.23 9.66 -5.19
CA GLY A 216 -1.69 10.91 -5.70
C GLY A 216 -0.74 11.58 -4.70
N LEU A 217 0.11 10.77 -4.05
CA LEU A 217 1.06 11.17 -3.03
C LEU A 217 2.50 10.82 -3.45
N PRO A 218 3.51 11.61 -3.02
CA PRO A 218 4.91 11.24 -3.17
C PRO A 218 5.22 9.90 -2.49
N PRO A 219 6.08 9.06 -3.09
CA PRO A 219 6.60 7.86 -2.44
C PRO A 219 7.30 8.22 -1.12
N PRO A 220 7.05 7.48 -0.02
CA PRO A 220 7.65 7.77 1.29
C PRO A 220 9.11 7.28 1.44
N ILE A 221 9.59 6.47 0.50
CA ILE A 221 10.95 5.94 0.45
C ILE A 221 11.55 6.39 -0.89
N ASP A 222 12.27 7.51 -0.87
CA ASP A 222 12.66 8.24 -2.07
C ASP A 222 14.11 8.80 -2.03
N SER A 223 14.92 8.44 -1.03
CA SER A 223 16.30 8.92 -0.94
C SER A 223 17.29 8.06 -1.73
N ASP A 224 18.41 8.67 -2.14
CA ASP A 224 19.50 7.94 -2.83
C ASP A 224 20.07 6.79 -2.00
N LEU A 225 20.12 6.95 -0.67
CA LEU A 225 20.52 5.91 0.27
C LEU A 225 19.51 4.74 0.27
N ASP A 226 18.21 5.06 0.27
CA ASP A 226 17.16 4.04 0.20
C ASP A 226 17.27 3.25 -1.12
N PHE A 227 17.39 3.93 -2.26
CA PHE A 227 17.57 3.28 -3.58
C PHE A 227 18.83 2.42 -3.64
N GLY A 228 19.95 2.91 -3.09
CA GLY A 228 21.18 2.14 -2.96
C GLY A 228 20.99 0.85 -2.15
N SER A 229 20.24 0.90 -1.04
CA SER A 229 19.87 -0.28 -0.24
C SER A 229 19.05 -1.29 -1.04
N ILE A 230 18.01 -0.82 -1.74
CA ILE A 230 17.09 -1.66 -2.50
C ILE A 230 17.84 -2.38 -3.64
N HIS A 231 18.70 -1.66 -4.36
CA HIS A 231 19.55 -2.27 -5.40
C HIS A 231 20.49 -3.34 -4.82
N SER A 232 21.11 -3.08 -3.66
CA SER A 232 21.97 -4.05 -2.97
C SER A 232 21.19 -5.31 -2.58
N PHE A 233 19.96 -5.15 -2.07
CA PHE A 233 19.09 -6.26 -1.70
C PHE A 233 18.62 -7.09 -2.89
N LEU A 234 18.25 -6.45 -4.01
CA LEU A 234 17.88 -7.16 -5.24
C LEU A 234 19.04 -8.02 -5.78
N ARG A 235 20.29 -7.53 -5.67
CA ARG A 235 21.48 -8.29 -6.08
C ARG A 235 21.71 -9.56 -5.27
N ARG A 236 21.20 -9.63 -4.03
CA ARG A 236 21.29 -10.84 -3.19
C ARG A 236 20.34 -11.96 -3.63
N GLN A 237 19.42 -11.69 -4.57
CA GLN A 237 18.53 -12.70 -5.20
C GLN A 237 17.73 -13.54 -4.18
N THR A 238 17.31 -12.91 -3.08
CA THR A 238 16.48 -13.54 -2.03
C THR A 238 14.98 -13.50 -2.35
N ALA A 239 14.59 -12.58 -3.22
CA ALA A 239 13.24 -12.41 -3.73
C ALA A 239 12.99 -13.29 -4.96
N PRO A 240 11.80 -13.88 -5.12
CA PRO A 240 11.38 -14.51 -6.37
C PRO A 240 11.49 -13.55 -7.57
N PRO A 241 11.81 -14.03 -8.78
CA PRO A 241 12.07 -13.18 -9.95
C PRO A 241 10.93 -12.20 -10.28
N THR A 242 9.67 -12.65 -10.24
CA THR A 242 8.52 -11.78 -10.51
C THR A 242 8.43 -10.64 -9.50
N PHE A 243 8.60 -10.92 -8.22
CA PHE A 243 8.56 -9.89 -7.18
C PHE A 243 9.73 -8.91 -7.31
N ALA A 244 10.93 -9.42 -7.62
CA ALA A 244 12.09 -8.57 -7.90
C ALA A 244 11.84 -7.62 -9.09
N MET A 245 11.15 -8.09 -10.15
CA MET A 245 10.74 -7.23 -11.26
C MET A 245 9.73 -6.16 -10.85
N GLN A 246 8.73 -6.50 -10.02
CA GLN A 246 7.80 -5.51 -9.48
C GLN A 246 8.52 -4.42 -8.68
N VAL A 247 9.50 -4.79 -7.84
CA VAL A 247 10.33 -3.84 -7.11
C VAL A 247 11.12 -2.93 -8.07
N ARG A 248 11.68 -3.47 -9.17
CA ARG A 248 12.37 -2.68 -10.20
C ARG A 248 11.42 -1.67 -10.88
N VAL A 249 10.18 -2.05 -11.14
CA VAL A 249 9.15 -1.12 -11.65
C VAL A 249 8.92 0.00 -10.63
N GLN A 250 8.76 -0.33 -9.34
CA GLN A 250 8.54 0.69 -8.30
C GLN A 250 9.74 1.62 -8.08
N LEU A 251 10.99 1.16 -8.29
CA LEU A 251 12.17 2.03 -8.30
C LEU A 251 12.08 3.13 -9.37
N ILE A 252 11.69 2.74 -10.60
CA ILE A 252 11.48 3.68 -11.69
C ILE A 252 10.34 4.64 -11.34
N VAL A 253 9.21 4.11 -10.85
CA VAL A 253 8.08 4.94 -10.40
C VAL A 253 8.51 5.97 -9.37
N ALA A 254 9.23 5.56 -8.32
CA ALA A 254 9.62 6.45 -7.24
C ALA A 254 10.52 7.59 -7.74
N LYS A 255 11.54 7.25 -8.53
CA LYS A 255 12.46 8.19 -9.17
C LYS A 255 11.73 9.21 -10.05
N PHE A 256 10.91 8.76 -10.99
CA PHE A 256 10.26 9.66 -11.95
C PHE A 256 9.07 10.41 -11.36
N THR A 257 8.38 9.84 -10.37
CA THR A 257 7.33 10.56 -9.65
C THR A 257 7.90 11.80 -8.98
N SER A 258 9.02 11.67 -8.26
CA SER A 258 9.67 12.81 -7.61
C SER A 258 10.06 13.89 -8.63
N LEU A 259 10.73 13.50 -9.72
CA LEU A 259 11.15 14.41 -10.79
C LEU A 259 9.98 15.13 -11.48
N LEU A 260 8.91 14.41 -11.82
CA LEU A 260 7.75 14.95 -12.52
C LEU A 260 6.82 15.74 -11.59
N ASN A 261 6.91 15.55 -10.27
CA ASN A 261 6.07 16.27 -9.33
C ASN A 261 6.54 17.72 -9.13
N HIS A 262 7.82 18.01 -9.33
CA HIS A 262 8.34 19.38 -9.35
C HIS A 262 7.72 20.22 -10.48
N ASP A 263 7.67 21.54 -10.28
CA ASP A 263 7.20 22.46 -11.32
C ASP A 263 8.31 22.63 -12.37
N MET A 264 8.12 21.97 -13.51
CA MET A 264 9.10 21.90 -14.58
C MET A 264 8.42 22.33 -15.89
N GLY A 265 9.15 23.01 -16.78
CA GLY A 265 8.62 23.39 -18.08
C GLY A 265 8.21 22.18 -18.93
N GLU A 266 7.22 22.36 -19.81
CA GLU A 266 6.61 21.31 -20.64
C GLU A 266 7.64 20.44 -21.40
N GLY A 267 8.69 21.06 -21.94
CA GLY A 267 9.75 20.34 -22.65
C GLY A 267 10.59 19.40 -21.76
N ALA A 268 10.79 19.75 -20.49
CA ALA A 268 11.48 18.90 -19.52
C ALA A 268 10.58 17.70 -19.14
N SER A 269 9.31 17.95 -18.86
CA SER A 269 8.32 16.91 -18.57
C SER A 269 8.24 15.86 -19.69
N SER A 270 8.17 16.30 -20.95
CA SER A 270 8.17 15.41 -22.11
C SER A 270 9.45 14.55 -22.21
N SER A 271 10.61 15.16 -21.93
CA SER A 271 11.89 14.44 -21.96
C SER A 271 11.98 13.37 -20.88
N PHE A 272 11.52 13.68 -19.65
CA PHE A 272 11.46 12.71 -18.56
C PHE A 272 10.47 11.58 -18.84
N ILE A 273 9.31 11.87 -19.45
CA ILE A 273 8.35 10.84 -19.88
C ILE A 273 8.98 9.88 -20.91
N ARG A 274 9.74 10.39 -21.87
CA ARG A 274 10.44 9.53 -22.85
C ARG A 274 11.50 8.64 -22.19
N LEU A 275 12.21 9.17 -21.20
CA LEU A 275 13.20 8.38 -20.45
C LEU A 275 12.51 7.32 -19.58
N LEU A 276 11.43 7.69 -18.89
CA LEU A 276 10.57 6.78 -18.15
C LEU A 276 10.08 5.63 -19.05
N ASP A 277 9.56 5.95 -20.23
CA ASP A 277 9.09 4.95 -21.20
C ASP A 277 10.22 3.99 -21.60
N THR A 278 11.41 4.53 -21.85
CA THR A 278 12.59 3.73 -22.18
C THR A 278 12.98 2.77 -21.06
N GLU A 279 13.03 3.24 -19.81
CA GLU A 279 13.37 2.39 -18.65
C GLU A 279 12.29 1.32 -18.40
N LEU A 280 11.00 1.69 -18.53
CA LEU A 280 9.88 0.77 -18.36
C LEU A 280 9.76 -0.27 -19.49
N ASP A 281 9.99 0.12 -20.74
CA ASP A 281 9.94 -0.79 -21.89
C ASP A 281 11.15 -1.73 -21.90
N ALA A 282 12.29 -1.31 -21.36
CA ALA A 282 13.42 -2.21 -21.13
C ALA A 282 13.05 -3.33 -20.14
N LEU A 283 12.36 -3.02 -19.04
CA LEU A 283 11.83 -4.05 -18.13
C LEU A 283 10.79 -4.93 -18.81
N ARG A 284 9.91 -4.34 -19.62
CA ARG A 284 8.89 -5.09 -20.36
C ARG A 284 9.49 -6.11 -21.32
N ALA A 285 10.64 -5.80 -21.93
CA ALA A 285 11.33 -6.73 -22.82
C ALA A 285 11.84 -8.00 -22.09
N GLU A 286 12.04 -7.92 -20.77
CA GLU A 286 12.40 -9.07 -19.92
C GLU A 286 11.18 -9.92 -19.51
N VAL A 287 9.95 -9.43 -19.74
CA VAL A 287 8.68 -10.10 -19.34
C VAL A 287 8.29 -11.14 -20.39
N SER A 288 8.24 -12.42 -19.99
CA SER A 288 7.70 -13.48 -20.85
C SER A 288 6.17 -13.34 -20.97
N PRO A 289 5.61 -13.31 -22.19
CA PRO A 289 4.16 -13.14 -22.39
C PRO A 289 3.35 -14.39 -22.03
N GLU A 290 3.98 -15.57 -21.93
CA GLU A 290 3.31 -16.85 -21.65
C GLU A 290 3.17 -17.12 -20.15
N ASP A 291 3.93 -16.42 -19.31
CA ASP A 291 3.91 -16.62 -17.86
C ASP A 291 2.78 -15.79 -17.21
N GLU A 292 1.83 -16.49 -16.60
CA GLU A 292 0.69 -15.88 -15.89
C GLU A 292 1.14 -14.92 -14.78
N GLN A 293 2.20 -15.26 -14.05
CA GLN A 293 2.71 -14.45 -12.95
C GLN A 293 3.36 -13.16 -13.47
N MET A 294 3.94 -13.21 -14.67
CA MET A 294 4.57 -12.07 -15.34
C MET A 294 3.55 -11.07 -15.92
N ARG A 295 2.28 -11.46 -16.13
CA ARG A 295 1.21 -10.51 -16.48
C ARG A 295 0.99 -9.45 -15.41
N ALA A 296 1.19 -9.78 -14.14
CA ALA A 296 1.12 -8.81 -13.05
C ALA A 296 2.21 -7.72 -13.17
N VAL A 297 3.40 -8.08 -13.68
CA VAL A 297 4.49 -7.12 -13.95
C VAL A 297 4.12 -6.20 -15.11
N GLU A 298 3.58 -6.75 -16.21
CA GLU A 298 3.11 -5.93 -17.35
C GLU A 298 2.04 -4.93 -16.90
N LEU A 299 1.08 -5.36 -16.08
CA LEU A 299 0.07 -4.46 -15.50
C LEU A 299 0.68 -3.41 -14.57
N GLY A 300 1.71 -3.75 -13.81
CA GLY A 300 2.46 -2.79 -12.99
C GLY A 300 3.15 -1.71 -13.84
N ILE A 301 3.77 -2.11 -14.95
CA ILE A 301 4.41 -1.19 -15.92
C ILE A 301 3.37 -0.27 -16.55
N LEU A 302 2.25 -0.82 -17.03
CA LEU A 302 1.18 -0.04 -17.64
C LEU A 302 0.52 0.90 -16.62
N GLY A 303 0.34 0.44 -15.38
CA GLY A 303 -0.17 1.27 -14.28
C GLY A 303 0.75 2.44 -13.97
N ALA A 304 2.07 2.23 -13.94
CA ALA A 304 3.06 3.30 -13.80
C ALA A 304 2.94 4.34 -14.91
N LYS A 305 2.90 3.88 -16.18
CA LYS A 305 2.68 4.76 -17.35
C LYS A 305 1.38 5.55 -17.21
N MET A 306 0.28 4.88 -16.87
CA MET A 306 -1.04 5.52 -16.70
C MET A 306 -1.02 6.67 -15.68
N HIS A 307 -0.43 6.47 -14.50
CA HIS A 307 -0.38 7.50 -13.46
C HIS A 307 0.54 8.66 -13.82
N LEU A 308 1.71 8.39 -14.42
CA LEU A 308 2.69 9.42 -14.75
C LEU A 308 2.28 10.22 -16.00
N TYR A 309 1.64 9.59 -16.99
CA TYR A 309 0.99 10.30 -18.09
C TYR A 309 -0.14 11.18 -17.57
N ALA A 310 -1.00 10.64 -16.70
CA ALA A 310 -2.07 11.43 -16.11
C ALA A 310 -1.53 12.63 -15.33
N LEU A 311 -0.45 12.49 -14.56
CA LEU A 311 0.20 13.60 -13.86
C LEU A 311 0.59 14.73 -14.83
N VAL A 312 1.24 14.42 -15.94
CA VAL A 312 1.65 15.43 -16.91
C VAL A 312 0.43 16.04 -17.62
N ILE A 313 -0.57 15.23 -18.00
CA ILE A 313 -1.83 15.71 -18.61
C ILE A 313 -2.57 16.70 -17.69
N THR A 314 -2.50 16.50 -16.36
CA THR A 314 -3.14 17.41 -15.39
C THR A 314 -2.37 18.72 -15.17
N LYS A 315 -1.09 18.77 -15.53
CA LYS A 315 -0.24 19.97 -15.41
C LYS A 315 -0.21 20.80 -16.69
N ASP A 316 -0.20 20.14 -17.84
CA ASP A 316 -0.05 20.80 -19.14
C ASP A 316 -1.31 21.58 -19.54
N SER A 317 -1.10 22.69 -20.27
CA SER A 317 -2.20 23.49 -20.82
C SER A 317 -3.09 22.68 -21.75
N ASN A 318 -4.41 22.90 -21.67
CA ASN A 318 -5.42 22.17 -22.45
C ASN A 318 -5.21 22.23 -23.96
N ASN A 319 -4.60 23.33 -24.45
CA ASN A 319 -4.37 23.59 -25.87
C ASN A 319 -3.01 23.07 -26.37
N SER A 320 -2.18 22.45 -25.52
CA SER A 320 -0.89 21.90 -25.94
C SER A 320 -1.07 20.68 -26.87
N SER A 321 -0.33 20.68 -27.98
CA SER A 321 -0.21 19.49 -28.86
C SER A 321 0.43 18.31 -28.13
N SER A 322 1.39 18.57 -27.24
CA SER A 322 2.02 17.55 -26.38
C SER A 322 0.98 16.85 -25.50
N ARG A 323 0.05 17.62 -24.90
CA ARG A 323 -1.05 17.07 -24.10
C ARG A 323 -1.97 16.19 -24.94
N GLN A 324 -2.30 16.59 -26.18
CA GLN A 324 -3.15 15.79 -27.07
C GLN A 324 -2.48 14.47 -27.48
N ILE A 325 -1.17 14.49 -27.74
CA ILE A 325 -0.39 13.28 -28.01
C ILE A 325 -0.42 12.37 -26.78
N MET A 326 -0.16 12.93 -25.60
CA MET A 326 -0.13 12.16 -24.35
C MET A 326 -1.49 11.55 -24.00
N LEU A 327 -2.59 12.26 -24.24
CA LEU A 327 -3.95 11.73 -24.11
C LEU A 327 -4.15 10.48 -24.97
N ARG A 328 -3.70 10.49 -26.23
CA ARG A 328 -3.81 9.32 -27.13
C ARG A 328 -2.93 8.16 -26.66
N THR A 329 -1.70 8.43 -26.26
CA THR A 329 -0.83 7.39 -25.70
C THR A 329 -1.42 6.77 -24.43
N ALA A 330 -1.98 7.60 -23.54
CA ALA A 330 -2.62 7.14 -22.31
C ALA A 330 -3.91 6.35 -22.59
N ARG A 331 -4.66 6.68 -23.65
CA ARG A 331 -5.79 5.86 -24.12
C ARG A 331 -5.36 4.45 -24.45
N ASP A 332 -4.29 4.31 -25.23
CA ASP A 332 -3.83 2.99 -25.68
C ASP A 332 -3.32 2.15 -24.49
N VAL A 333 -2.65 2.79 -23.52
CA VAL A 333 -2.30 2.17 -22.24
C VAL A 333 -3.55 1.72 -21.45
N ALA A 334 -4.56 2.58 -21.33
CA ALA A 334 -5.79 2.26 -20.62
C ALA A 334 -6.55 1.08 -21.27
N LEU A 335 -6.64 1.06 -22.59
CA LEU A 335 -7.22 -0.07 -23.35
C LEU A 335 -6.44 -1.36 -23.08
N ARG A 336 -5.10 -1.30 -23.09
CA ARG A 336 -4.24 -2.48 -22.80
C ARG A 336 -4.41 -2.99 -21.37
N ILE A 337 -4.50 -2.11 -20.37
CA ILE A 337 -4.77 -2.48 -18.97
C ILE A 337 -6.07 -3.28 -18.89
N ILE A 338 -7.16 -2.72 -19.43
CA ILE A 338 -8.48 -3.38 -19.40
C ILE A 338 -8.43 -4.72 -20.15
N HIS A 339 -7.77 -4.76 -21.30
CA HIS A 339 -7.63 -5.98 -22.09
C HIS A 339 -6.95 -7.11 -21.31
N ILE A 340 -5.82 -6.82 -20.66
CA ILE A 340 -5.08 -7.83 -19.87
C ILE A 340 -5.90 -8.26 -18.64
N SER A 341 -6.45 -7.30 -17.88
CA SER A 341 -7.23 -7.60 -16.67
C SER A 341 -8.47 -8.47 -16.96
N THR A 342 -9.06 -8.35 -18.15
CA THR A 342 -10.27 -9.08 -18.52
C THR A 342 -10.01 -10.31 -19.39
N LEU A 343 -8.75 -10.56 -19.78
CA LEU A 343 -8.38 -11.61 -20.72
C LEU A 343 -8.88 -13.00 -20.29
N ALA A 344 -8.67 -13.35 -19.03
CA ALA A 344 -9.04 -14.66 -18.50
C ALA A 344 -10.56 -14.89 -18.54
N MET A 345 -11.36 -13.87 -18.16
CA MET A 345 -12.82 -13.97 -18.18
C MET A 345 -13.40 -14.04 -19.60
N ARG A 346 -12.75 -13.42 -20.59
CA ARG A 346 -13.23 -13.48 -21.98
C ARG A 346 -13.14 -14.87 -22.59
N ASN A 347 -12.15 -15.64 -22.15
CA ASN A 347 -11.88 -16.98 -22.68
C ASN A 347 -12.55 -18.07 -21.84
N ALA A 348 -13.05 -17.72 -20.66
CA ALA A 348 -13.67 -18.65 -19.73
C ALA A 348 -15.18 -18.83 -20.02
N PRO A 349 -15.74 -19.99 -19.65
CA PRO A 349 -17.20 -20.16 -19.65
C PRO A 349 -17.87 -19.15 -18.70
N PRO A 350 -19.14 -18.80 -18.95
CA PRO A 350 -19.91 -17.98 -18.02
C PRO A 350 -19.98 -18.67 -16.64
N ASP A 351 -19.87 -17.88 -15.57
CA ASP A 351 -19.95 -18.31 -14.17
C ASP A 351 -18.86 -19.28 -13.67
N ASP A 352 -17.65 -19.22 -14.25
CA ASP A 352 -16.48 -19.93 -13.71
C ASP A 352 -16.10 -19.41 -12.30
N GLN A 353 -16.56 -20.12 -11.27
CA GLN A 353 -16.36 -19.76 -9.86
C GLN A 353 -14.88 -19.77 -9.46
N GLU A 354 -14.07 -20.67 -10.03
CA GLU A 354 -12.64 -20.75 -9.71
C GLU A 354 -11.89 -19.57 -10.31
N LEU A 355 -12.27 -19.14 -11.51
CA LEU A 355 -11.73 -17.92 -12.09
C LEU A 355 -12.10 -16.68 -11.24
N ILE A 356 -13.37 -16.55 -10.82
CA ILE A 356 -13.81 -15.43 -9.97
C ILE A 356 -13.04 -15.44 -8.65
N ARG A 357 -12.82 -16.62 -8.06
CA ARG A 357 -11.99 -16.81 -6.86
C ARG A 357 -10.58 -16.27 -7.09
N LYS A 358 -9.91 -16.69 -8.16
CA LYS A 358 -8.56 -16.20 -8.51
C LYS A 358 -8.51 -14.70 -8.73
N GLN A 359 -9.51 -14.13 -9.41
CA GLN A 359 -9.61 -12.69 -9.62
C GLN A 359 -9.67 -11.95 -8.28
N ARG A 360 -10.59 -12.35 -7.39
CA ARG A 360 -10.75 -11.69 -6.09
C ARG A 360 -9.52 -11.77 -5.19
N CYS A 361 -8.66 -12.77 -5.35
CA CYS A 361 -7.39 -12.88 -4.61
C CYS A 361 -6.30 -11.90 -5.09
N LEU A 362 -6.51 -11.18 -6.20
CA LEU A 362 -5.57 -10.18 -6.67
C LEU A 362 -5.51 -8.98 -5.70
N PRO A 363 -4.36 -8.27 -5.62
CA PRO A 363 -4.18 -7.19 -4.66
C PRO A 363 -5.05 -5.99 -5.03
N LYS A 364 -5.41 -5.16 -4.04
CA LYS A 364 -6.31 -4.01 -4.26
C LYS A 364 -5.80 -3.04 -5.35
N ASN A 365 -4.47 -2.93 -5.49
CA ASN A 365 -3.86 -2.05 -6.50
C ASN A 365 -4.11 -2.52 -7.95
N HIS A 366 -4.36 -3.81 -8.19
CA HIS A 366 -4.83 -4.30 -9.48
C HIS A 366 -6.14 -3.61 -9.88
N TYR A 367 -7.11 -3.60 -8.97
CA TYR A 367 -8.42 -3.02 -9.19
C TYR A 367 -8.41 -1.50 -9.21
N ARG A 368 -7.56 -0.85 -8.41
CA ARG A 368 -7.34 0.60 -8.48
C ARG A 368 -6.80 1.02 -9.86
N CYS A 369 -5.84 0.26 -10.39
CA CYS A 369 -5.29 0.49 -11.74
C CYS A 369 -6.36 0.32 -12.83
N LEU A 370 -7.13 -0.76 -12.77
CA LEU A 370 -8.23 -1.01 -13.71
C LEU A 370 -9.32 0.09 -13.64
N ALA A 371 -9.67 0.52 -12.43
CA ALA A 371 -10.65 1.58 -12.22
C ALA A 371 -10.15 2.92 -12.78
N PHE A 372 -8.88 3.26 -12.56
CA PHE A 372 -8.29 4.46 -13.15
C PHE A 372 -8.32 4.40 -14.69
N ALA A 373 -7.83 3.33 -15.31
CA ALA A 373 -7.89 3.17 -16.77
C ALA A 373 -9.31 3.35 -17.32
N THR A 374 -10.31 2.77 -16.66
CA THR A 374 -11.72 2.86 -17.07
C THR A 374 -12.26 4.28 -16.92
N ILE A 375 -12.00 4.94 -15.79
CA ILE A 375 -12.42 6.33 -15.54
C ILE A 375 -11.76 7.29 -16.53
N PHE A 376 -10.48 7.08 -16.84
CA PHE A 376 -9.77 7.89 -17.82
C PHE A 376 -10.43 7.82 -19.20
N LEU A 377 -10.78 6.62 -19.66
CA LEU A 377 -11.52 6.43 -20.91
C LEU A 377 -12.92 7.08 -20.88
N LEU A 378 -13.66 6.92 -19.78
CA LEU A 378 -14.97 7.55 -19.58
C LEU A 378 -14.87 9.08 -19.66
N LYS A 379 -13.87 9.67 -19.00
CA LYS A 379 -13.69 11.12 -18.93
C LYS A 379 -13.27 11.72 -20.27
N PHE A 380 -12.29 11.13 -20.95
CA PHE A 380 -11.67 11.77 -22.11
C PHE A 380 -12.13 11.24 -23.47
N PHE A 381 -12.64 10.00 -23.56
CA PHE A 381 -12.81 9.32 -24.86
C PHE A 381 -14.21 8.76 -25.11
N HIS A 382 -15.00 8.46 -24.07
CA HIS A 382 -16.36 7.93 -24.27
C HIS A 382 -17.31 8.95 -24.94
N ARG A 383 -17.05 10.25 -24.76
CA ARG A 383 -18.00 11.33 -25.11
C ARG A 383 -17.46 12.41 -26.04
N ARG A 384 -16.17 12.39 -26.43
CA ARG A 384 -15.63 13.38 -27.38
C ARG A 384 -16.07 13.00 -28.80
N GLY A 385 -16.87 13.87 -29.42
CA GLY A 385 -17.38 13.68 -30.78
C GLY A 385 -16.31 13.78 -31.89
N SER A 386 -15.06 14.05 -31.54
CA SER A 386 -13.95 14.20 -32.49
C SER A 386 -13.31 12.88 -32.91
N ASP A 387 -13.61 11.78 -32.21
CA ASP A 387 -12.95 10.49 -32.47
C ASP A 387 -13.71 9.67 -33.53
N ALA A 388 -12.94 8.91 -34.32
CA ALA A 388 -13.49 8.02 -35.33
C ALA A 388 -14.50 7.04 -34.70
N PRO A 389 -15.57 6.66 -35.42
CA PRO A 389 -16.62 5.79 -34.87
C PRO A 389 -16.07 4.45 -34.35
N GLU A 390 -15.05 3.90 -35.00
CA GLU A 390 -14.38 2.66 -34.59
C GLU A 390 -13.66 2.81 -33.24
N GLU A 391 -12.94 3.91 -33.03
CA GLU A 391 -12.24 4.20 -31.77
C GLU A 391 -13.24 4.36 -30.62
N ARG A 392 -14.36 5.06 -30.86
CA ARG A 392 -15.43 5.21 -29.87
C ARG A 392 -16.06 3.87 -29.50
N GLN A 393 -16.29 3.00 -30.48
CA GLN A 393 -16.81 1.66 -30.23
C GLN A 393 -15.82 0.80 -29.43
N ALA A 394 -14.53 0.86 -29.77
CA ALA A 394 -13.49 0.14 -29.04
C ALA A 394 -13.46 0.58 -27.56
N VAL A 395 -13.49 1.89 -27.30
CA VAL A 395 -13.55 2.44 -25.93
C VAL A 395 -14.79 1.96 -25.17
N ALA A 396 -15.97 2.03 -25.79
CA ALA A 396 -17.21 1.56 -25.17
C ALA A 396 -17.17 0.07 -24.82
N ASN A 397 -16.62 -0.77 -25.71
CA ASN A 397 -16.46 -2.19 -25.45
C ASN A 397 -15.54 -2.46 -24.24
N HIS A 398 -14.40 -1.77 -24.16
CA HIS A 398 -13.47 -1.93 -23.03
C HIS A 398 -14.09 -1.47 -21.70
N ILE A 399 -14.81 -0.34 -21.69
CA ILE A 399 -15.52 0.12 -20.49
C ILE A 399 -16.53 -0.95 -20.02
N SER A 400 -17.29 -1.54 -20.95
CA SER A 400 -18.21 -2.63 -20.61
C SER A 400 -17.49 -3.87 -20.08
N MET A 401 -16.34 -4.23 -20.64
CA MET A 401 -15.53 -5.36 -20.17
C MET A 401 -15.05 -5.16 -18.73
N ALA A 402 -14.51 -3.96 -18.42
CA ALA A 402 -14.08 -3.62 -17.07
C ALA A 402 -15.26 -3.64 -16.09
N GLN A 403 -16.39 -3.05 -16.47
CA GLN A 403 -17.60 -3.05 -15.66
C GLN A 403 -18.11 -4.48 -15.35
N ASN A 404 -18.07 -5.38 -16.34
CA ASN A 404 -18.48 -6.77 -16.16
C ASN A 404 -17.55 -7.50 -15.18
N LEU A 405 -16.23 -7.23 -15.20
CA LEU A 405 -15.28 -7.79 -14.23
C LEU A 405 -15.61 -7.36 -12.80
N PHE A 406 -15.84 -6.06 -12.58
CA PHE A 406 -16.23 -5.55 -11.27
C PHE A 406 -17.56 -6.15 -10.80
N LYS A 407 -18.56 -6.30 -11.69
CA LYS A 407 -19.84 -6.94 -11.34
C LYS A 407 -19.68 -8.42 -11.02
N ALA A 408 -18.87 -9.16 -11.77
CA ALA A 408 -18.61 -10.58 -11.53
C ALA A 408 -17.86 -10.81 -10.22
N CYS A 409 -17.00 -9.87 -9.82
CA CYS A 409 -16.31 -9.93 -8.53
C CYS A 409 -17.19 -9.50 -7.35
N ALA A 410 -18.35 -8.86 -7.57
CA ALA A 410 -19.18 -8.37 -6.48
C ALA A 410 -19.93 -9.51 -5.77
N THR A 411 -19.84 -9.56 -4.44
CA THR A 411 -20.54 -10.51 -3.56
C THR A 411 -21.69 -9.86 -2.83
N GLU A 412 -21.61 -8.55 -2.54
CA GLU A 412 -22.65 -7.80 -1.85
C GLU A 412 -23.00 -6.51 -2.60
N PRO A 413 -24.25 -6.01 -2.51
CA PRO A 413 -24.66 -4.78 -3.19
C PRO A 413 -23.85 -3.54 -2.79
N ARG A 414 -23.25 -3.53 -1.60
CA ARG A 414 -22.49 -2.38 -1.05
C ARG A 414 -20.98 -2.58 -1.06
N ASP A 415 -20.48 -3.70 -1.60
CA ASP A 415 -19.04 -3.93 -1.65
C ASP A 415 -18.30 -2.95 -2.57
N GLU A 416 -16.97 -2.94 -2.49
CA GLU A 416 -16.14 -2.00 -3.26
C GLU A 416 -16.27 -2.21 -4.78
N TYR A 417 -16.44 -3.46 -5.22
CA TYR A 417 -16.51 -3.79 -6.64
C TYR A 417 -17.81 -3.27 -7.27
N ASN A 418 -18.94 -3.51 -6.62
CA ASN A 418 -20.24 -3.03 -7.05
C ASN A 418 -20.29 -1.50 -7.08
N ARG A 419 -19.78 -0.84 -6.02
CA ARG A 419 -19.71 0.63 -5.97
C ARG A 419 -18.89 1.20 -7.11
N THR A 420 -17.77 0.57 -7.46
CA THR A 420 -16.94 0.97 -8.60
C THR A 420 -17.69 0.80 -9.92
N ALA A 421 -18.33 -0.34 -10.15
CA ALA A 421 -19.16 -0.57 -11.33
C ALA A 421 -20.31 0.46 -11.44
N ARG A 422 -20.90 0.84 -10.31
CA ARG A 422 -21.96 1.86 -10.26
C ARG A 422 -21.45 3.25 -10.60
N VAL A 423 -20.23 3.61 -10.18
CA VAL A 423 -19.58 4.86 -10.61
C VAL A 423 -19.44 4.89 -12.12
N PHE A 424 -19.02 3.79 -12.75
CA PHE A 424 -18.92 3.72 -14.22
C PHE A 424 -20.27 3.90 -14.90
N GLU A 425 -21.36 3.33 -14.36
CA GLU A 425 -22.71 3.50 -14.92
C GLU A 425 -23.18 4.96 -14.88
N VAL A 426 -22.97 5.64 -13.76
CA VAL A 426 -23.35 7.05 -13.60
C VAL A 426 -22.53 7.91 -14.54
N LEU A 427 -21.22 7.73 -14.53
CA LEU A 427 -20.29 8.43 -15.43
C LEU A 427 -20.48 8.08 -16.89
N GLY A 428 -21.14 6.97 -17.24
CA GLY A 428 -21.53 6.61 -18.61
C GLY A 428 -22.81 7.32 -19.07
N ARG A 429 -23.73 7.68 -18.16
CA ARG A 429 -25.06 8.24 -18.47
C ARG A 429 -25.17 9.77 -18.47
N GLU A 430 -24.31 10.47 -17.74
CA GLU A 430 -24.28 11.95 -17.72
C GLU A 430 -24.19 12.62 -19.11
N SER A 431 -24.76 13.81 -19.25
CA SER A 431 -24.80 14.54 -20.53
C SER A 431 -23.54 15.40 -20.75
N PRO A 432 -23.10 15.65 -22.00
CA PRO A 432 -21.88 16.43 -22.29
C PRO A 432 -21.89 17.90 -21.82
N LYS A 433 -23.06 18.43 -21.44
CA LYS A 433 -23.24 19.87 -21.13
C LYS A 433 -23.01 20.22 -19.66
N SER A 434 -22.90 19.24 -18.76
CA SER A 434 -22.87 19.49 -17.31
C SER A 434 -21.46 19.52 -16.70
N ILE A 435 -20.40 19.21 -17.45
CA ILE A 435 -19.03 19.14 -16.94
C ILE A 435 -18.12 19.86 -17.93
N GLU A 436 -17.46 20.94 -17.51
CA GLU A 436 -16.29 21.44 -18.21
C GLU A 436 -15.20 20.35 -18.13
N PRO A 437 -14.91 19.64 -19.24
CA PRO A 437 -14.16 18.38 -19.19
C PRO A 437 -12.71 18.55 -18.73
N ASP A 438 -12.21 19.78 -18.75
CA ASP A 438 -10.83 20.12 -18.45
C ASP A 438 -10.63 20.84 -17.11
N THR A 439 -11.70 21.21 -16.39
CA THR A 439 -11.57 21.76 -15.03
C THR A 439 -11.63 20.64 -14.01
N LEU A 440 -10.54 20.46 -13.26
CA LEU A 440 -10.47 19.53 -12.14
C LEU A 440 -10.72 20.29 -10.84
N ARG A 441 -11.60 19.76 -9.97
CA ARG A 441 -11.85 20.36 -8.64
C ARG A 441 -10.63 20.28 -7.72
N LEU A 442 -9.89 19.18 -7.83
CA LEU A 442 -8.68 18.92 -7.06
C LEU A 442 -7.53 18.79 -8.05
N THR A 443 -6.47 19.57 -7.88
CA THR A 443 -5.28 19.53 -8.75
C THR A 443 -4.01 19.08 -8.01
N HIS A 444 -4.05 19.04 -6.68
CA HIS A 444 -2.90 18.70 -5.83
C HIS A 444 -2.67 17.19 -5.63
N ARG A 445 -3.45 16.32 -6.27
CA ARG A 445 -3.37 14.86 -6.12
C ARG A 445 -2.78 14.18 -7.36
N MET A 446 -1.77 14.82 -7.97
CA MET A 446 -1.09 14.31 -9.16
C MET A 446 -2.11 13.90 -10.26
N GLY A 447 -1.81 12.87 -11.05
CA GLY A 447 -2.74 12.32 -12.05
C GLY A 447 -4.02 11.71 -11.47
N VAL A 448 -4.04 11.34 -10.19
CA VAL A 448 -5.21 10.75 -9.51
C VAL A 448 -6.33 11.77 -9.30
N SER A 449 -6.03 13.06 -9.40
CA SER A 449 -6.99 14.16 -9.50
C SER A 449 -8.14 13.86 -10.47
N ILE A 450 -7.84 13.20 -11.61
CA ILE A 450 -8.84 12.76 -12.59
C ILE A 450 -9.86 11.79 -11.99
N VAL A 451 -9.40 10.86 -11.15
CA VAL A 451 -10.25 9.85 -10.50
C VAL A 451 -11.09 10.48 -9.41
N PHE A 452 -10.51 11.33 -8.55
CA PHE A 452 -11.26 12.01 -7.49
C PHE A 452 -12.37 12.90 -8.05
N ASP A 453 -12.07 13.65 -9.11
CA ASP A 453 -13.05 14.48 -9.81
C ASP A 453 -14.20 13.63 -10.39
N ALA A 454 -13.88 12.50 -11.03
CA ALA A 454 -14.88 11.59 -11.58
C ALA A 454 -15.77 10.97 -10.48
N VAL A 455 -15.19 10.54 -9.36
CA VAL A 455 -15.97 10.00 -8.23
C VAL A 455 -16.89 11.08 -7.64
N SER A 456 -16.42 12.31 -7.55
CA SER A 456 -17.18 13.47 -7.07
C SER A 456 -18.35 13.80 -7.99
N ASN A 457 -18.10 13.91 -9.29
CA ASN A 457 -19.15 14.15 -10.30
C ASN A 457 -20.22 13.06 -10.24
N ALA A 458 -19.81 11.79 -10.15
CA ALA A 458 -20.74 10.68 -10.01
C ALA A 458 -21.53 10.74 -8.69
N SER A 459 -20.98 11.31 -7.62
CA SER A 459 -21.67 11.52 -6.35
C SER A 459 -22.78 12.57 -6.48
N GLU A 460 -22.49 13.70 -7.12
CA GLU A 460 -23.47 14.77 -7.37
C GLU A 460 -24.58 14.32 -8.31
N ALA A 461 -24.24 13.57 -9.36
CA ALA A 461 -25.25 13.00 -10.26
C ALA A 461 -26.17 11.99 -9.54
N ARG A 462 -25.79 11.49 -8.37
CA ARG A 462 -26.64 10.68 -7.48
C ARG A 462 -27.33 11.51 -6.39
N GLY A 463 -27.18 12.83 -6.39
CA GLY A 463 -27.76 13.75 -5.40
C GLY A 463 -27.06 13.73 -4.04
N LYS A 464 -25.81 13.24 -3.96
CA LYS A 464 -25.03 13.24 -2.71
C LYS A 464 -24.11 14.47 -2.66
N PRO A 465 -24.05 15.19 -1.53
CA PRO A 465 -23.15 16.32 -1.38
C PRO A 465 -21.67 15.87 -1.48
N VAL A 466 -20.85 16.72 -2.09
CA VAL A 466 -19.39 16.48 -2.28
C VAL A 466 -18.55 17.34 -1.36
N GLU A 467 -18.99 18.58 -1.09
CA GLU A 467 -18.32 19.46 -0.14
C GLU A 467 -18.85 19.22 1.27
N ILE A 468 -17.93 18.91 2.18
CA ILE A 468 -18.18 18.86 3.61
C ILE A 468 -17.83 20.25 4.13
N ARG A 469 -18.80 20.98 4.71
CA ARG A 469 -18.53 22.28 5.32
C ARG A 469 -17.59 22.11 6.53
N GLU A 470 -16.81 23.13 6.89
CA GLU A 470 -15.82 23.07 7.99
C GLU A 470 -16.38 22.55 9.33
N ASN A 471 -17.70 22.55 9.52
CA ASN A 471 -18.38 22.10 10.75
C ASN A 471 -19.28 20.86 10.56
N GLU A 472 -19.24 20.18 9.43
CA GLU A 472 -20.02 18.96 9.17
C GLU A 472 -19.11 17.73 9.27
N THR A 473 -19.52 16.73 10.05
CA THR A 473 -18.94 15.38 9.99
C THR A 473 -19.91 14.47 9.24
N ILE A 474 -19.38 13.56 8.42
CA ILE A 474 -20.20 12.52 7.80
C ILE A 474 -20.69 11.60 8.93
N GLN A 475 -21.88 11.88 9.48
CA GLN A 475 -22.62 10.91 10.27
C GLN A 475 -23.16 9.84 9.32
N ASP A 476 -22.98 8.58 9.69
CA ASP A 476 -23.49 7.44 8.92
C ASP A 476 -25.02 7.47 8.87
N GLU A 477 -25.58 7.70 7.69
CA GLU A 477 -27.02 7.50 7.49
C GLU A 477 -27.31 6.00 7.31
N GLY A 478 -27.65 5.35 8.44
CA GLY A 478 -28.80 4.46 8.47
C GLY A 478 -30.06 5.25 8.12
N GLY A 479 -30.98 4.65 7.35
CA GLY A 479 -32.09 5.35 6.68
C GLY A 479 -33.05 6.15 7.58
N PRO A 480 -33.98 6.92 6.97
CA PRO A 480 -34.79 7.90 7.69
C PRO A 480 -36.02 7.25 8.33
N GLU A 481 -35.92 6.83 9.59
CA GLU A 481 -37.12 6.60 10.43
C GLU A 481 -37.04 7.13 11.88
N GLU A 482 -35.87 7.51 12.41
CA GLU A 482 -35.80 7.93 13.83
C GLU A 482 -35.99 9.44 14.09
N SER A 483 -35.94 10.30 13.07
CA SER A 483 -36.05 11.76 13.26
C SER A 483 -37.45 12.27 13.63
N ARG A 484 -38.47 11.41 13.76
CA ARG A 484 -39.85 11.84 14.09
C ARG A 484 -40.24 11.76 15.57
N VAL A 485 -39.35 11.27 16.44
CA VAL A 485 -39.63 11.18 17.89
C VAL A 485 -39.10 12.41 18.65
N HIS A 486 -38.01 13.05 18.19
CA HIS A 486 -37.41 14.17 18.92
C HIS A 486 -38.11 15.52 18.75
N GLU A 487 -38.88 15.73 17.68
CA GLU A 487 -39.51 17.02 17.38
C GLU A 487 -40.78 17.32 18.19
N ARG A 488 -41.33 16.35 18.95
CA ARG A 488 -42.54 16.56 19.77
C ARG A 488 -42.27 16.97 21.22
N LEU A 489 -41.01 16.95 21.68
CA LEU A 489 -40.68 17.24 23.07
C LEU A 489 -40.20 18.69 23.32
N LEU A 490 -40.03 19.51 22.26
CA LEU A 490 -39.44 20.85 22.37
C LEU A 490 -40.45 21.99 22.55
N ASN A 491 -41.75 21.71 22.62
CA ASN A 491 -42.78 22.74 22.79
C ASN A 491 -43.59 22.55 24.09
N GLN A 492 -42.96 22.83 25.24
CA GLN A 492 -43.66 23.27 26.46
C GLN A 492 -42.81 24.34 27.18
N PRO A 493 -43.43 25.40 27.77
CA PRO A 493 -42.71 26.54 28.31
C PRO A 493 -42.18 26.31 29.72
N GLU A 494 -41.12 27.05 30.03
CA GLU A 494 -40.26 27.03 31.21
C GLU A 494 -40.98 27.13 32.56
N VAL A 495 -40.44 26.42 33.56
CA VAL A 495 -40.55 26.77 34.98
C VAL A 495 -39.16 26.61 35.63
N GLU A 496 -38.76 27.68 36.31
CA GLU A 496 -37.46 27.94 36.94
C GLU A 496 -37.16 27.12 38.22
N MET A 497 -35.88 27.25 38.64
CA MET A 497 -35.28 27.07 39.98
C MET A 497 -34.92 25.63 40.42
N ASP A 498 -33.76 25.32 41.04
CA ASP A 498 -32.70 26.12 41.65
C ASP A 498 -31.41 25.27 41.87
N GLN A 499 -30.25 25.96 41.88
CA GLN A 499 -28.95 25.71 42.55
C GLN A 499 -28.27 24.32 42.64
N ALA A 500 -27.01 24.23 42.17
CA ALA A 500 -25.82 24.50 43.01
C ALA A 500 -24.48 24.36 42.25
N ASP A 501 -23.61 25.37 42.44
CA ASP A 501 -22.14 25.43 42.41
C ASP A 501 -21.31 24.67 41.34
N THR A 502 -20.52 25.43 40.55
CA THR A 502 -19.05 25.56 40.78
C THR A 502 -18.34 26.50 39.78
N SER A 503 -17.66 27.50 40.38
CA SER A 503 -16.41 28.19 39.98
C SER A 503 -16.09 28.58 38.53
N SER A 504 -16.14 29.90 38.32
CA SER A 504 -15.54 30.70 37.25
C SER A 504 -14.00 30.77 37.33
N GLU A 505 -13.29 29.64 37.16
CA GLU A 505 -11.82 29.63 37.06
C GLU A 505 -11.26 28.76 35.92
N PHE A 506 -12.10 28.03 35.18
CA PHE A 506 -11.65 27.10 34.13
C PHE A 506 -11.10 27.79 32.85
N LEU A 507 -11.49 29.04 32.57
CA LEU A 507 -11.19 29.71 31.28
C LEU A 507 -9.97 30.64 31.28
N ARG A 508 -9.06 30.54 32.27
CA ARG A 508 -7.81 31.32 32.30
C ARG A 508 -6.51 30.52 32.32
N GLY A 509 -6.55 29.19 32.15
CA GLY A 509 -5.36 28.32 32.22
C GLY A 509 -4.75 27.87 30.87
N PHE A 510 -5.32 28.24 29.71
CA PHE A 510 -4.97 27.56 28.46
C PHE A 510 -3.73 28.10 27.72
N TRP A 511 -3.07 29.15 28.22
CA TRP A 511 -1.87 29.74 27.58
C TRP A 511 -0.70 29.99 28.56
N SER A 512 -0.48 29.07 29.50
CA SER A 512 0.75 29.05 30.31
C SER A 512 1.21 27.63 30.57
N ASP A 513 1.91 27.07 29.58
CA ASP A 513 2.65 25.82 29.69
C ASP A 513 4.09 26.10 30.18
N PRO A 514 4.58 25.48 31.27
CA PRO A 514 5.99 25.49 31.67
C PRO A 514 6.86 24.39 31.03
N TYR A 515 6.43 23.70 29.97
CA TYR A 515 7.25 22.68 29.28
C TYR A 515 8.27 23.20 28.23
N MET A 516 8.76 24.43 28.39
CA MET A 516 9.96 24.92 27.66
C MET A 516 11.25 24.92 28.51
N ASN A 517 11.29 24.14 29.60
CA ASN A 517 12.50 23.90 30.40
C ASN A 517 13.04 22.45 30.35
N LEU A 518 12.62 21.65 29.37
CA LEU A 518 13.12 20.27 29.18
C LEU A 518 14.11 20.11 28.01
N LEU A 519 14.60 21.22 27.45
CA LEU A 519 15.62 21.24 26.39
C LEU A 519 16.90 22.01 26.80
N SER A 520 17.30 21.93 28.07
CA SER A 520 18.66 22.29 28.48
C SER A 520 19.57 21.06 28.36
N PHE A 521 20.24 20.93 27.21
CA PHE A 521 21.45 20.11 27.12
C PHE A 521 22.59 20.89 27.77
N ASP A 522 23.00 20.48 28.97
CA ASP A 522 24.27 20.95 29.53
C ASP A 522 25.42 20.17 28.87
N PRO A 523 26.46 20.87 28.36
CA PRO A 523 27.62 20.23 27.75
C PRO A 523 28.52 19.65 28.84
N THR A 524 28.67 18.32 28.87
CA THR A 524 29.75 17.67 29.61
C THR A 524 31.10 18.01 28.97
N PRO A 525 32.06 18.62 29.69
CA PRO A 525 33.44 18.72 29.24
C PRO A 525 34.17 17.40 29.53
N LEU A 526 34.93 16.94 28.52
CA LEU A 526 36.04 16.02 28.71
C LEU A 526 37.14 16.74 29.49
N GLU A 527 37.61 16.17 30.61
CA GLU A 527 39.03 16.24 30.99
C GLU A 527 39.40 15.25 32.11
N SER A 528 40.42 14.44 31.78
CA SER A 528 41.52 13.87 32.58
C SER A 528 41.34 13.39 34.03
N GLU A 529 41.79 12.14 34.20
CA GLU A 529 42.44 11.50 35.34
C GLU A 529 43.11 12.38 36.43
N TYR A 530 43.11 11.77 37.63
CA TYR A 530 44.02 11.87 38.78
C TYR A 530 43.58 12.61 40.06
N GLN A 531 43.76 11.83 41.14
CA GLN A 531 44.16 12.18 42.51
C GLN A 531 43.09 12.37 43.60
N ASP A 532 42.97 11.28 44.37
CA ASP A 532 43.28 11.19 45.80
C ASP A 532 42.52 12.03 46.84
N SER A 533 42.27 11.33 47.94
CA SER A 533 42.05 11.80 49.31
C SER A 533 40.63 12.24 49.71
N TRP A 534 39.91 11.29 50.33
CA TRP A 534 39.03 11.59 51.47
C TRP A 534 39.90 11.74 52.74
N PRO A 535 39.56 12.68 53.64
CA PRO A 535 38.93 12.20 54.87
C PRO A 535 37.75 13.07 55.38
N SER A 536 36.76 12.33 55.90
CA SER A 536 35.90 12.54 57.06
C SER A 536 35.71 13.95 57.64
N PHE A 537 34.45 14.40 57.73
CA PHE A 537 33.64 14.29 58.96
C PHE A 537 32.15 14.33 58.64
#